data_AF-A0A939RJH1-F1
#
_entry.id   AF-A0A939RJH1-F1
#
_cell.length_a   1.000
_cell.length_b   1.000
_cell.length_c   1.000
_cell.angle_alpha   90.00
_cell.angle_beta   90.00
_cell.angle_gamma   90.00
#
_symmetry.space_group_name_H-M   'P 1'
#
loop_
_entity.id
_entity.type
_entity.pdbx_description
1 polymer ?
#
loop_
_entity_poly.entity_id
_entity_poly.type
_entity_poly.pdbx_seq_one_letter_code
_entity_poly.pdbx_strand_id
1 'polypeptide(L)'
;PGFVDLHVHGGGGASYASGIAEEALLAARTHLEHGTTTTVASTVTGEIDEVARQAAVLSELVEDGVLAGIHFEGPFISHNRCGAHRPDLLRDPDPALVRKLVDAARGHARMVTLAPELPGGLDSVRMLADLGVIAAVGHTDSDYSTTLEAIEAGATVATHLFNAMPGIAHRAPGPIVALLEDERVTVELINDGVHLHP
;
A
#
# COMPACT_ATOMS: atom_id res chain seq x y z
N PRO A 1 15.91 13.50 -13.61
CA PRO A 1 14.44 13.58 -13.39
C PRO A 1 14.21 13.82 -11.89
N GLY A 2 13.05 14.35 -11.49
CA GLY A 2 12.69 14.37 -10.07
C GLY A 2 12.30 12.97 -9.58
N PHE A 3 12.36 12.74 -8.27
CA PHE A 3 12.02 11.44 -7.69
C PHE A 3 10.50 11.21 -7.71
N VAL A 4 10.13 9.93 -7.80
CA VAL A 4 8.75 9.45 -7.70
C VAL A 4 8.67 8.60 -6.46
N ASP A 5 7.90 9.04 -5.47
CA ASP A 5 7.65 8.31 -4.24
C ASP A 5 6.24 7.73 -4.30
N LEU A 6 6.16 6.40 -4.38
CA LEU A 6 4.90 5.64 -4.50
C LEU A 6 4.30 5.29 -3.14
N HIS A 7 5.08 5.43 -2.06
CA HIS A 7 4.69 4.95 -0.75
C HIS A 7 5.28 5.84 0.36
N VAL A 8 4.48 6.81 0.80
CA VAL A 8 4.84 7.68 1.92
C VAL A 8 3.63 8.19 2.69
N HIS A 9 3.72 8.21 4.02
CA HIS A 9 2.59 8.56 4.91
C HIS A 9 2.58 10.04 5.35
N GLY A 10 3.65 10.79 5.11
CA GLY A 10 3.75 12.17 5.58
C GLY A 10 5.16 12.76 5.42
N GLY A 11 5.38 13.92 6.01
CA GLY A 11 6.64 14.65 5.93
C GLY A 11 6.53 16.03 6.59
N GLY A 12 7.65 16.59 7.06
CA GLY A 12 7.67 17.95 7.63
C GLY A 12 6.83 18.12 8.91
N GLY A 13 6.62 17.03 9.66
CA GLY A 13 5.77 17.00 10.85
C GLY A 13 4.27 16.82 10.56
N ALA A 14 3.88 16.62 9.30
CA ALA A 14 2.49 16.41 8.89
C ALA A 14 2.24 15.01 8.32
N SER A 15 0.97 14.59 8.32
CA SER A 15 0.52 13.26 7.87
C SER A 15 -0.51 13.36 6.75
N TYR A 16 -0.45 12.44 5.79
CA TYR A 16 -1.51 12.25 4.79
C TYR A 16 -2.75 11.58 5.37
N ALA A 17 -2.61 10.86 6.49
CA ALA A 17 -3.70 10.14 7.16
C ALA A 17 -4.40 10.97 8.25
N SER A 18 -4.18 12.28 8.35
CA SER A 18 -4.91 13.13 9.30
C SER A 18 -6.32 13.53 8.82
N GLY A 19 -6.55 13.46 7.51
CA GLY A 19 -7.77 13.95 6.88
C GLY A 19 -7.91 15.48 6.96
N ILE A 20 -6.77 16.19 7.05
CA ILE A 20 -6.65 17.65 7.03
C ILE A 20 -5.81 18.03 5.80
N ALA A 21 -6.38 18.82 4.88
CA ALA A 21 -5.74 19.14 3.61
C ALA A 21 -4.42 19.93 3.78
N GLU A 22 -4.36 20.84 4.75
CA GLU A 22 -3.18 21.65 5.04
C GLU A 22 -1.97 20.81 5.47
N GLU A 23 -2.21 19.71 6.19
CA GLU A 23 -1.16 18.76 6.58
C GLU A 23 -0.64 17.99 5.36
N ALA A 24 -1.54 17.49 4.50
CA ALA A 24 -1.14 16.83 3.27
C ALA A 24 -0.35 17.79 2.34
N LEU A 25 -0.75 19.05 2.23
CA LEU A 25 0.00 20.08 1.51
C LEU A 25 1.40 20.33 2.09
N LEU A 26 1.52 20.36 3.42
CA LEU A 26 2.81 20.51 4.09
C LEU A 26 3.73 19.32 3.84
N ALA A 27 3.20 18.10 3.94
CA ALA A 27 3.94 16.88 3.64
C ALA A 27 4.45 16.88 2.19
N ALA A 28 3.57 17.15 1.22
CA ALA A 28 3.93 17.18 -0.21
C ALA A 28 5.01 18.24 -0.51
N ARG A 29 4.88 19.46 0.04
CA ARG A 29 5.91 20.50 -0.10
C ARG A 29 7.25 20.08 0.48
N THR A 30 7.25 19.43 1.65
CA THR A 30 8.49 18.96 2.27
C THR A 30 9.22 17.96 1.39
N HIS A 31 8.50 17.02 0.79
CA HIS A 31 9.05 16.04 -0.15
C HIS A 31 9.61 16.71 -1.42
N LEU A 32 8.90 17.71 -1.94
CA LEU A 32 9.36 18.51 -3.08
C LEU A 32 10.67 19.24 -2.80
N GLU A 33 10.82 19.83 -1.61
CA GLU A 33 12.06 20.48 -1.17
C GLU A 33 13.27 19.53 -1.13
N HIS A 34 13.02 18.23 -1.03
CA HIS A 34 14.05 17.17 -1.00
C HIS A 34 14.15 16.39 -2.33
N GLY A 35 13.50 16.86 -3.39
CA GLY A 35 13.66 16.36 -4.77
C GLY A 35 12.58 15.40 -5.26
N THR A 36 11.58 15.06 -4.43
CA THR A 36 10.44 14.24 -4.84
C THR A 36 9.39 15.11 -5.54
N THR A 37 9.30 14.98 -6.86
CA THR A 37 8.39 15.78 -7.69
C THR A 37 7.05 15.09 -7.96
N THR A 38 6.92 13.82 -7.54
CA THR A 38 5.71 13.03 -7.73
C THR A 38 5.52 12.18 -6.49
N THR A 39 4.40 12.37 -5.80
CA THR A 39 4.10 11.67 -4.55
C THR A 39 2.73 11.01 -4.63
N VAL A 40 2.68 9.73 -4.31
CA VAL A 40 1.44 9.00 -4.01
C VAL A 40 1.27 9.00 -2.49
N ALA A 41 0.16 9.56 -2.00
CA ALA A 41 -0.08 9.68 -0.57
C ALA A 41 -0.60 8.36 0.00
N SER A 42 0.09 7.81 1.00
CA SER A 42 -0.30 6.56 1.65
C SER A 42 -1.15 6.81 2.90
N THR A 43 -2.33 6.20 2.96
CA THR A 43 -3.09 6.04 4.22
C THR A 43 -2.53 4.87 5.03
N VAL A 44 -2.86 4.81 6.32
CA VAL A 44 -2.59 3.66 7.19
C VAL A 44 -3.90 2.99 7.60
N THR A 45 -3.82 1.83 8.27
CA THR A 45 -4.99 1.15 8.87
C THR A 45 -5.79 2.10 9.76
N GLY A 46 -7.07 2.24 9.45
CA GLY A 46 -8.06 2.97 10.24
C GLY A 46 -9.44 2.34 10.08
N GLU A 47 -10.44 2.90 10.77
CA GLU A 47 -11.84 2.54 10.51
C GLU A 47 -12.20 2.87 9.05
N ILE A 48 -12.93 1.98 8.37
CA ILE A 48 -13.17 2.06 6.92
C ILE A 48 -13.78 3.41 6.51
N ASP A 49 -14.73 3.93 7.29
CA ASP A 49 -15.36 5.22 6.98
C ASP A 49 -14.42 6.41 7.16
N GLU A 50 -13.48 6.32 8.10
CA GLU A 50 -12.48 7.35 8.33
C GLU A 50 -11.42 7.33 7.23
N VAL A 51 -10.94 6.16 6.83
CA VAL A 51 -10.01 6.01 5.69
C VAL A 51 -10.66 6.50 4.39
N ALA A 52 -11.95 6.20 4.18
CA ALA A 52 -12.71 6.73 3.04
C ALA A 52 -12.81 8.26 3.06
N ARG A 53 -13.01 8.88 4.24
CA ARG A 53 -13.02 10.34 4.39
C ARG A 53 -11.65 10.94 4.08
N GLN A 54 -10.57 10.32 4.55
CA GLN A 54 -9.20 10.74 4.25
C GLN A 54 -8.93 10.66 2.74
N ALA A 55 -9.34 9.57 2.08
CA ALA A 55 -9.20 9.42 0.64
C ALA A 55 -9.93 10.52 -0.15
N ALA A 56 -11.13 10.92 0.29
CA ALA A 56 -11.86 12.02 -0.35
C ALA A 56 -11.08 13.36 -0.27
N VAL A 57 -10.47 13.67 0.89
CA VAL A 57 -9.63 14.87 1.06
C VAL A 57 -8.39 14.79 0.18
N LEU A 58 -7.70 13.64 0.16
CA LEU A 58 -6.51 13.45 -0.69
C LEU A 58 -6.86 13.52 -2.18
N SER A 59 -8.06 13.10 -2.58
CA SER A 59 -8.51 13.13 -3.99
C SER A 59 -8.58 14.56 -4.51
N GLU A 60 -9.08 15.51 -3.70
CA GLU A 60 -9.11 16.93 -4.05
C GLU A 60 -7.70 17.48 -4.33
N LEU A 61 -6.71 17.04 -3.55
CA LEU A 61 -5.30 17.41 -3.78
C LEU A 61 -4.68 16.73 -5.01
N VAL A 62 -5.18 15.57 -5.42
CA VAL A 62 -4.79 14.95 -6.70
C VAL A 62 -5.39 15.74 -7.87
N GLU A 63 -6.66 16.16 -7.77
CA GLU A 63 -7.33 16.99 -8.76
C GLU A 63 -6.63 18.35 -8.94
N ASP A 64 -6.14 18.95 -7.84
CA ASP A 64 -5.33 20.17 -7.84
C ASP A 64 -3.89 19.98 -8.34
N GLY A 65 -3.47 18.74 -8.62
CA GLY A 65 -2.14 18.40 -9.14
C GLY A 65 -1.03 18.43 -8.08
N VAL A 66 -1.36 18.43 -6.80
CA VAL A 66 -0.39 18.35 -5.69
C VAL A 66 0.12 16.92 -5.52
N LEU A 67 -0.77 15.94 -5.64
CA LEU A 67 -0.48 14.52 -5.47
C LEU A 67 -0.71 13.76 -6.77
N ALA A 68 -0.02 12.64 -6.97
CA ALA A 68 -0.16 11.78 -8.14
C ALA A 68 -1.24 10.70 -7.98
N GLY A 69 -1.67 10.45 -6.73
CA GLY A 69 -2.71 9.50 -6.39
C GLY A 69 -2.65 9.08 -4.92
N ILE A 70 -3.43 8.05 -4.60
CA ILE A 70 -3.61 7.54 -3.25
C ILE A 70 -3.20 6.07 -3.20
N HIS A 71 -2.43 5.72 -2.17
CA HIS A 71 -2.10 4.35 -1.80
C HIS A 71 -2.81 4.02 -0.48
N PHE A 72 -3.50 2.88 -0.44
CA PHE A 72 -4.09 2.36 0.80
C PHE A 72 -3.20 1.27 1.38
N GLU A 73 -2.43 1.59 2.42
CA GLU A 73 -1.70 0.58 3.19
C GLU A 73 -2.54 0.10 4.39
N GLY A 74 -3.28 -0.99 4.19
CA GLY A 74 -4.30 -1.44 5.14
C GLY A 74 -5.69 -0.83 4.89
N PRO A 75 -6.71 -1.26 5.64
CA PRO A 75 -6.66 -2.16 6.81
C PRO A 75 -6.62 -3.66 6.46
N PHE A 76 -6.48 -4.01 5.18
CA PHE A 76 -6.61 -5.37 4.65
C PHE A 76 -5.34 -6.24 4.76
N ILE A 77 -4.67 -6.17 5.91
CA ILE A 77 -3.35 -6.76 6.14
C ILE A 77 -3.38 -7.78 7.28
N SER A 78 -2.39 -8.66 7.32
CA SER A 78 -2.33 -9.79 8.25
C SER A 78 -2.08 -9.34 9.68
N HIS A 79 -2.86 -9.88 10.63
CA HIS A 79 -2.66 -9.63 12.07
C HIS A 79 -1.25 -10.04 12.54
N ASN A 80 -0.72 -11.13 12.00
CA ASN A 80 0.63 -11.63 12.32
C ASN A 80 1.75 -10.70 11.85
N ARG A 81 1.42 -9.78 10.93
CA ARG A 81 2.35 -8.87 10.27
C ARG A 81 1.88 -7.42 10.35
N CYS A 82 1.12 -7.07 11.38
CA CYS A 82 0.51 -5.74 11.51
C CYS A 82 1.53 -4.61 11.68
N GLY A 83 2.75 -4.86 12.15
CA GLY A 83 3.78 -3.84 12.29
C GLY A 83 3.32 -2.68 13.19
N ALA A 84 3.33 -1.46 12.65
CA ALA A 84 2.84 -0.26 13.34
C ALA A 84 1.32 -0.05 13.25
N HIS A 85 0.60 -0.85 12.47
CA HIS A 85 -0.83 -0.72 12.28
C HIS A 85 -1.59 -1.19 13.51
N ARG A 86 -2.75 -0.58 13.75
CA ARG A 86 -3.65 -0.89 14.87
C ARG A 86 -4.35 -2.24 14.65
N PRO A 87 -4.04 -3.31 15.43
CA PRO A 87 -4.57 -4.65 15.15
C PRO A 87 -6.10 -4.73 15.27
N ASP A 88 -6.70 -3.94 16.17
CA ASP A 88 -8.15 -3.86 16.40
C ASP A 88 -8.95 -3.34 15.19
N LEU A 89 -8.28 -2.62 14.30
CA LEU A 89 -8.86 -1.99 13.12
C LEU A 89 -8.64 -2.81 11.84
N LEU A 90 -7.92 -3.93 11.91
CA LEU A 90 -7.70 -4.80 10.77
C LEU A 90 -9.00 -5.46 10.33
N ARG A 91 -9.13 -5.65 9.01
CA ARG A 91 -10.28 -6.28 8.37
C ARG A 91 -9.76 -7.22 7.30
N ASP A 92 -10.49 -8.30 7.05
CA ASP A 92 -10.20 -9.14 5.90
C ASP A 92 -10.39 -8.32 4.60
N PRO A 93 -9.63 -8.60 3.53
CA PRO A 93 -9.78 -8.01 2.19
C PRO A 93 -11.08 -8.47 1.52
N ASP A 94 -12.24 -8.20 2.14
CA ASP A 94 -13.55 -8.36 1.53
C ASP A 94 -13.64 -7.43 0.31
N PRO A 95 -13.90 -7.95 -0.91
CA PRO A 95 -14.02 -7.13 -2.12
C PRO A 95 -14.97 -5.94 -1.96
N ALA A 96 -16.05 -6.06 -1.17
CA ALA A 96 -16.96 -4.93 -0.94
C ALA A 96 -16.32 -3.80 -0.11
N LEU A 97 -15.50 -4.14 0.90
CA LEU A 97 -14.79 -3.15 1.71
C LEU A 97 -13.62 -2.54 0.94
N VAL A 98 -12.87 -3.35 0.21
CA VAL A 98 -11.79 -2.87 -0.68
C VAL A 98 -12.37 -1.91 -1.72
N ARG A 99 -13.47 -2.29 -2.36
CA ARG A 99 -14.16 -1.46 -3.36
C ARG A 99 -14.64 -0.15 -2.77
N LYS A 100 -15.18 -0.15 -1.55
CA LYS A 100 -15.62 1.05 -0.85
C LYS A 100 -14.48 2.08 -0.69
N LEU A 101 -13.27 1.65 -0.34
CA LEU A 101 -12.12 2.56 -0.25
C LEU A 101 -11.67 3.06 -1.62
N VAL A 102 -11.61 2.19 -2.62
CA VAL A 102 -11.25 2.56 -3.99
C VAL A 102 -12.23 3.59 -4.57
N ASP A 103 -13.54 3.38 -4.38
CA ASP A 103 -14.57 4.32 -4.84
C ASP A 103 -14.49 5.67 -4.10
N ALA A 104 -14.14 5.66 -2.80
CA ALA A 104 -13.98 6.89 -2.02
C ALA A 104 -12.83 7.79 -2.53
N ALA A 105 -11.84 7.20 -3.21
CA ALA A 105 -10.77 7.92 -3.88
C ALA A 105 -11.17 8.56 -5.22
N ARG A 106 -12.44 8.47 -5.64
CA ARG A 106 -12.98 9.15 -6.84
C ARG A 106 -12.19 8.91 -8.13
N GLY A 107 -11.57 7.74 -8.28
CA GLY A 107 -10.71 7.39 -9.44
C GLY A 107 -9.22 7.72 -9.29
N HIS A 108 -8.82 8.22 -8.11
CA HIS A 108 -7.44 8.57 -7.76
C HIS A 108 -6.74 7.52 -6.89
N ALA A 109 -7.39 6.38 -6.61
CA ALA A 109 -6.71 5.20 -6.07
C ALA A 109 -5.68 4.70 -7.09
N ARG A 110 -4.44 4.53 -6.65
CA ARG A 110 -3.35 3.98 -7.48
C ARG A 110 -2.89 2.62 -7.01
N MET A 111 -2.91 2.40 -5.70
CA MET A 111 -2.42 1.17 -5.11
C MET A 111 -3.19 0.81 -3.84
N VAL A 112 -3.35 -0.49 -3.60
CA VAL A 112 -3.84 -1.04 -2.33
C VAL A 112 -2.88 -2.15 -1.92
N THR A 113 -2.27 -2.00 -0.73
CA THR A 113 -1.52 -3.09 -0.10
C THR A 113 -2.48 -3.99 0.67
N LEU A 114 -2.45 -5.29 0.38
CA LEU A 114 -3.25 -6.29 1.07
C LEU A 114 -2.49 -7.60 1.30
N ALA A 115 -2.97 -8.38 2.26
CA ALA A 115 -2.49 -9.72 2.55
C ALA A 115 -3.34 -10.78 1.82
N PRO A 116 -2.82 -11.45 0.77
CA PRO A 116 -3.65 -12.28 -0.11
C PRO A 116 -4.10 -13.61 0.53
N GLU A 117 -3.46 -14.05 1.62
CA GLU A 117 -3.86 -15.26 2.36
C GLU A 117 -5.16 -15.12 3.14
N LEU A 118 -5.60 -13.88 3.39
CA LEU A 118 -6.80 -13.62 4.15
C LEU A 118 -8.06 -13.89 3.32
N PRO A 119 -9.21 -14.19 3.97
CA PRO A 119 -10.48 -14.37 3.27
C PRO A 119 -10.80 -13.20 2.33
N GLY A 120 -11.09 -13.50 1.06
CA GLY A 120 -11.34 -12.49 0.03
C GLY A 120 -10.10 -11.90 -0.64
N GLY A 121 -8.89 -12.26 -0.20
CA GLY A 121 -7.63 -11.67 -0.66
C GLY A 121 -7.43 -11.79 -2.17
N LEU A 122 -7.42 -13.02 -2.70
CA LEU A 122 -7.26 -13.26 -4.14
C LEU A 122 -8.40 -12.63 -4.99
N ASP A 123 -9.63 -12.63 -4.49
CA ASP A 123 -10.76 -12.01 -5.20
C ASP A 123 -10.62 -10.49 -5.25
N SER A 124 -10.14 -9.88 -4.17
CA SER A 124 -9.81 -8.46 -4.11
C SER A 124 -8.64 -8.10 -5.02
N VAL A 125 -7.62 -8.95 -5.14
CA VAL A 125 -6.52 -8.75 -6.11
C VAL A 125 -7.06 -8.70 -7.53
N ARG A 126 -7.89 -9.69 -7.94
CA ARG A 126 -8.50 -9.70 -9.29
C ARG A 126 -9.34 -8.46 -9.53
N MET A 127 -10.16 -8.08 -8.55
CA MET A 127 -11.00 -6.89 -8.66
C MET A 127 -10.16 -5.61 -8.82
N LEU A 128 -9.08 -5.46 -8.07
CA LEU A 128 -8.18 -4.30 -8.18
C LEU A 128 -7.55 -4.23 -9.58
N ALA A 129 -7.06 -5.36 -10.09
CA ALA A 129 -6.51 -5.46 -11.43
C ALA A 129 -7.54 -5.08 -12.51
N ASP A 130 -8.78 -5.58 -12.42
CA ASP A 130 -9.87 -5.24 -13.33
C ASP A 130 -10.24 -3.73 -13.29
N LEU A 131 -10.07 -3.09 -12.13
CA LEU A 131 -10.30 -1.65 -11.94
C LEU A 131 -9.09 -0.79 -12.38
N GLY A 132 -7.97 -1.41 -12.76
CA GLY A 132 -6.73 -0.69 -13.10
C GLY A 132 -6.03 -0.08 -11.88
N VAL A 133 -6.28 -0.61 -10.67
CA VAL A 133 -5.61 -0.23 -9.42
C VAL A 133 -4.57 -1.30 -9.09
N ILE A 134 -3.36 -0.88 -8.70
CA ILE A 134 -2.29 -1.81 -8.36
C ILE A 134 -2.66 -2.57 -7.08
N ALA A 135 -2.70 -3.89 -7.15
CA ALA A 135 -2.69 -4.75 -5.97
C ALA A 135 -1.23 -4.99 -5.56
N ALA A 136 -0.87 -4.51 -4.36
CA ALA A 136 0.44 -4.71 -3.77
C ALA A 136 0.36 -5.77 -2.66
N VAL A 137 1.33 -6.68 -2.63
CA VAL A 137 1.47 -7.72 -1.62
C VAL A 137 2.39 -7.21 -0.51
N GLY A 138 1.87 -7.10 0.70
CA GLY A 138 2.59 -6.55 1.85
C GLY A 138 1.88 -6.89 3.15
N HIS A 139 2.61 -6.76 4.28
CA HIS A 139 2.08 -7.07 5.61
C HIS A 139 1.31 -8.40 5.65
N THR A 140 1.93 -9.43 5.08
CA THR A 140 1.29 -10.71 4.76
C THR A 140 2.04 -11.86 5.40
N ASP A 141 1.30 -12.84 5.91
CA ASP A 141 1.84 -14.12 6.38
C ASP A 141 1.69 -15.23 5.32
N SER A 142 1.45 -14.83 4.06
CA SER A 142 1.31 -15.74 2.92
C SER A 142 2.51 -16.66 2.76
N ASP A 143 2.24 -17.89 2.35
CA ASP A 143 3.29 -18.77 1.85
C ASP A 143 3.63 -18.46 0.38
N TYR A 144 4.65 -19.14 -0.13
CA TYR A 144 5.12 -18.96 -1.49
C TYR A 144 4.03 -19.26 -2.54
N SER A 145 3.28 -20.35 -2.38
CA SER A 145 2.19 -20.73 -3.30
C SER A 145 1.08 -19.70 -3.36
N THR A 146 0.61 -19.23 -2.21
CA THR A 146 -0.45 -18.20 -2.12
C THR A 146 0.01 -16.90 -2.76
N THR A 147 1.30 -16.57 -2.60
CA THR A 147 1.89 -15.36 -3.22
C THR A 147 1.93 -15.49 -4.74
N LEU A 148 2.30 -16.65 -5.29
CA LEU A 148 2.22 -16.90 -6.73
C LEU A 148 0.78 -16.79 -7.24
N GLU A 149 -0.20 -17.33 -6.51
CA GLU A 149 -1.62 -17.20 -6.87
C GLU A 149 -2.07 -15.73 -6.89
N ALA A 150 -1.56 -14.90 -5.98
CA ALA A 150 -1.82 -13.46 -5.99
C ALA A 150 -1.21 -12.76 -7.21
N ILE A 151 0.02 -13.12 -7.61
CA ILE A 151 0.66 -12.59 -8.81
C ILE A 151 -0.13 -13.01 -10.07
N GLU A 152 -0.55 -14.28 -10.16
CA GLU A 152 -1.42 -14.76 -11.24
C GLU A 152 -2.80 -14.08 -11.26
N ALA A 153 -3.31 -13.70 -10.09
CA ALA A 153 -4.54 -12.91 -9.97
C ALA A 153 -4.37 -11.44 -10.38
N GLY A 154 -3.15 -10.95 -10.58
CA GLY A 154 -2.86 -9.60 -11.04
C GLY A 154 -2.13 -8.69 -10.04
N ALA A 155 -1.57 -9.23 -8.95
CA ALA A 155 -0.70 -8.45 -8.08
C ALA A 155 0.64 -8.14 -8.78
N THR A 156 1.10 -6.90 -8.71
CA THR A 156 2.28 -6.43 -9.47
C THR A 156 3.27 -5.61 -8.64
N VAL A 157 3.03 -5.43 -7.35
CA VAL A 157 3.96 -4.72 -6.44
C VAL A 157 4.18 -5.52 -5.17
N ALA A 158 5.43 -5.53 -4.69
CA ALA A 158 5.77 -5.97 -3.35
C ALA A 158 5.98 -4.75 -2.45
N THR A 159 5.12 -4.55 -1.46
CA THR A 159 5.23 -3.44 -0.51
C THR A 159 6.44 -3.66 0.41
N HIS A 160 7.31 -2.66 0.51
CA HIS A 160 8.56 -2.60 1.31
C HIS A 160 9.20 -3.97 1.64
N LEU A 161 9.55 -4.73 0.60
CA LEU A 161 9.97 -6.13 0.67
C LEU A 161 10.88 -6.45 1.88
N PHE A 162 10.69 -7.66 2.43
CA PHE A 162 11.22 -8.16 3.71
C PHE A 162 10.49 -7.62 4.94
N ASN A 163 10.13 -6.35 4.98
CA ASN A 163 9.46 -5.75 6.14
C ASN A 163 8.04 -6.32 6.25
N ALA A 164 7.64 -6.66 7.48
CA ALA A 164 6.33 -7.26 7.76
C ALA A 164 5.99 -8.49 6.88
N MET A 165 6.99 -9.33 6.58
CA MET A 165 6.83 -10.60 5.86
C MET A 165 7.53 -11.76 6.60
N PRO A 166 7.15 -13.03 6.37
CA PRO A 166 7.94 -14.18 6.77
C PRO A 166 9.34 -14.14 6.17
N GLY A 167 10.36 -14.44 6.97
CA GLY A 167 11.72 -14.58 6.48
C GLY A 167 11.90 -15.80 5.56
N ILE A 168 12.94 -15.77 4.74
CA ILE A 168 13.23 -16.84 3.76
C ILE A 168 13.76 -18.08 4.48
N ALA A 169 13.17 -19.26 4.20
CA ALA A 169 13.67 -20.54 4.67
C ALA A 169 13.78 -21.57 3.52
N HIS A 170 14.75 -22.49 3.64
CA HIS A 170 15.11 -23.47 2.60
C HIS A 170 13.98 -24.39 2.08
N ARG A 171 12.90 -24.60 2.85
CA ARG A 171 11.71 -25.40 2.47
C ARG A 171 10.39 -24.60 2.52
N ALA A 172 10.47 -23.34 2.92
CA ALA A 172 9.36 -22.41 3.00
C ALA A 172 9.90 -21.04 2.57
N PRO A 173 10.10 -20.83 1.26
CA PRO A 173 10.78 -19.64 0.74
C PRO A 173 9.96 -18.36 0.98
N GLY A 174 8.64 -18.50 1.15
CA GLY A 174 7.75 -17.41 1.56
C GLY A 174 7.46 -16.40 0.44
N PRO A 175 6.80 -15.29 0.79
CA PRO A 175 6.35 -14.31 -0.19
C PRO A 175 7.53 -13.56 -0.81
N ILE A 176 8.61 -13.37 -0.04
CA ILE A 176 9.79 -12.63 -0.47
C ILE A 176 10.41 -13.25 -1.73
N VAL A 177 10.57 -14.58 -1.77
CA VAL A 177 11.15 -15.24 -2.95
C VAL A 177 10.19 -15.21 -4.13
N ALA A 178 8.90 -15.48 -3.91
CA ALA A 178 7.89 -15.44 -4.97
C ALA A 178 7.81 -14.05 -5.64
N LEU A 179 7.90 -12.97 -4.85
CA LEU A 179 7.85 -11.60 -5.35
C LEU A 179 9.16 -11.17 -6.03
N LEU A 180 10.31 -11.72 -5.60
CA LEU A 180 11.61 -11.40 -6.20
C LEU A 180 11.86 -12.09 -7.54
N GLU A 181 11.31 -13.28 -7.75
CA GLU A 181 11.60 -14.10 -8.94
C GLU A 181 10.70 -13.77 -10.14
N ASP A 182 9.54 -13.14 -9.91
CA ASP A 182 8.58 -12.84 -10.96
C ASP A 182 8.82 -11.46 -11.59
N GLU A 183 9.21 -11.43 -12.86
CA GLU A 183 9.54 -10.19 -13.58
C GLU A 183 8.34 -9.24 -13.77
N ARG A 184 7.10 -9.68 -13.50
CA ARG A 184 5.91 -8.80 -13.50
C ARG A 184 5.83 -7.94 -12.24
N VAL A 185 6.56 -8.30 -11.18
CA VAL A 185 6.49 -7.63 -9.88
C VAL A 185 7.55 -6.54 -9.77
N THR A 186 7.11 -5.33 -9.43
CA THR A 186 8.00 -4.25 -8.99
C THR A 186 8.16 -4.30 -7.47
N VAL A 187 9.40 -4.26 -7.00
CA VAL A 187 9.72 -4.39 -5.57
C VAL A 187 9.99 -3.03 -4.95
N GLU A 188 9.24 -2.66 -3.92
CA GLU A 188 9.56 -1.51 -3.08
C GLU A 188 10.63 -1.89 -2.04
N LEU A 189 11.61 -1.01 -1.83
CA LEU A 189 12.66 -1.16 -0.83
C LEU A 189 12.87 0.17 -0.10
N ILE A 190 12.89 0.12 1.23
CA ILE A 190 13.24 1.28 2.06
C ILE A 190 14.76 1.24 2.28
N ASN A 191 15.49 2.03 1.50
CA ASN A 191 16.95 2.08 1.51
C ASN A 191 17.50 3.18 2.44
N ASP A 192 17.16 3.10 3.73
CA ASP A 192 17.62 4.03 4.77
C ASP A 192 18.77 3.47 5.64
N GLY A 193 19.17 2.21 5.39
CA GLY A 193 20.17 1.49 6.18
C GLY A 193 19.70 1.03 7.56
N VAL A 194 18.41 1.20 7.87
CA VAL A 194 17.78 0.78 9.14
C VAL A 194 16.78 -0.33 8.89
N HIS A 195 15.88 -0.16 7.92
CA HIS A 195 14.88 -1.16 7.56
C HIS A 195 15.54 -2.39 6.94
N LEU A 196 16.59 -2.18 6.14
CA LEU A 196 17.35 -3.22 5.47
C LEU A 196 18.84 -3.02 5.71
N HIS A 197 19.54 -4.13 5.92
CA HIS A 197 20.99 -4.13 5.93
C HIS A 197 21.52 -3.84 4.50
N PRO A 198 22.56 -2.99 4.34
CA PRO A 198 23.19 -2.71 3.04
C PRO A 198 23.80 -3.92 2.33
#